data_AF-A0A9Q0S8D9-F1
#
_entry.id   AF-A0A9Q0S8D9-F1
#
_cell.length_a   1.000
_cell.length_b   1.000
_cell.length_c   1.000
_cell.angle_alpha   90.00
_cell.angle_beta   90.00
_cell.angle_gamma   90.00
#
_symmetry.space_group_name_H-M   'P 1'
#
loop_
_entity.id
_entity.type
_entity.pdbx_description
1 polymer ?
#
loop_
_entity_poly.entity_id
_entity_poly.type
_entity_poly.pdbx_seq_one_letter_code
_entity_poly.pdbx_strand_id
1 'polypeptide(L)'
;MVIKLPLRIILLAAMGLGSLWMLHIIAQDYNKIRQPVAKLARLLISKRDVAAVLDNDNKIEDFEINWTKVLKLDPFKCALALICQVMAGAEEDNLEATNIRALIQYSIGKGAPEEIVNAYHIGLKNPKLFSKCYQKYPFCPYSAKVMLKLLEVHSAVFSSS
;
A
#
# COMPACT_ATOMS: atom_id res chain seq x y z
N MET A 1 14.86 -50.07 -19.64
CA MET A 1 14.46 -49.49 -18.33
C MET A 1 14.25 -47.98 -18.51
N VAL A 2 13.13 -47.56 -19.11
CA VAL A 2 12.91 -46.16 -19.56
C VAL A 2 11.48 -45.72 -19.23
N ILE A 3 11.13 -45.61 -17.94
CA ILE A 3 9.79 -45.14 -17.51
C ILE A 3 9.86 -44.34 -16.17
N LYS A 4 10.90 -43.52 -15.94
CA LYS A 4 10.99 -42.65 -14.73
C LYS A 4 10.93 -41.14 -15.02
N LEU A 5 11.00 -40.73 -16.28
CA LEU A 5 11.06 -39.32 -16.67
C LEU A 5 9.68 -38.59 -16.81
N PRO A 6 8.55 -39.21 -17.19
CA PRO A 6 7.34 -38.45 -17.51
C PRO A 6 6.64 -37.86 -16.27
N LEU A 7 6.73 -38.54 -15.12
CA LEU A 7 6.01 -38.12 -13.91
C LEU A 7 6.59 -36.83 -13.30
N ARG A 8 7.91 -36.64 -13.40
CA ARG A 8 8.59 -35.43 -12.91
C ARG A 8 8.27 -34.20 -13.77
N ILE A 9 8.13 -34.39 -15.08
CA ILE A 9 7.77 -33.30 -16.00
C ILE A 9 6.32 -32.88 -15.79
N ILE A 10 5.40 -33.85 -15.60
CA ILE A 10 4.00 -33.56 -15.29
C ILE A 10 3.88 -32.81 -13.95
N LEU A 11 4.65 -33.20 -12.93
CA LEU A 11 4.67 -32.51 -11.63
C LEU A 11 5.20 -31.08 -11.75
N LEU A 12 6.31 -30.88 -12.47
CA LEU A 12 6.89 -29.55 -12.72
C LEU A 12 5.92 -28.66 -13.52
N ALA A 13 5.23 -29.23 -14.52
CA ALA A 13 4.22 -28.52 -15.29
C ALA A 13 3.01 -28.13 -14.43
N ALA A 14 2.53 -29.00 -13.55
CA ALA A 14 1.43 -28.71 -12.64
C ALA A 14 1.79 -27.59 -11.64
N MET A 15 3.00 -27.61 -11.08
CA MET A 15 3.47 -26.54 -10.18
C MET A 15 3.67 -25.22 -10.92
N GLY A 16 4.14 -25.25 -12.17
CA GLY A 16 4.27 -24.07 -13.02
C GLY A 16 2.93 -23.46 -13.44
N LEU A 17 1.94 -24.30 -13.79
CA LEU A 17 0.60 -23.82 -14.11
C LEU A 17 -0.10 -23.25 -12.87
N GLY A 18 0.07 -23.88 -11.71
CA GLY A 18 -0.50 -23.41 -10.45
C GLY A 18 0.03 -22.04 -10.02
N SER A 19 1.34 -21.80 -10.18
CA SER A 19 1.94 -20.49 -9.85
C SER A 19 1.47 -19.38 -10.78
N LEU A 20 1.36 -19.66 -12.09
CA LEU A 20 0.78 -18.73 -13.07
C LEU A 20 -0.70 -18.41 -12.78
N TRP A 21 -1.48 -19.41 -12.38
CA TRP A 21 -2.89 -19.23 -12.04
C TRP A 21 -3.06 -18.35 -10.79
N MET A 22 -2.21 -18.54 -9.77
CA MET A 22 -2.24 -17.70 -8.58
C MET A 22 -1.86 -16.24 -8.89
N LEU A 23 -0.84 -16.02 -9.72
CA LEU A 23 -0.44 -14.67 -10.16
C LEU A 23 -1.56 -13.96 -10.93
N HIS A 24 -2.33 -14.70 -11.73
CA HIS A 24 -3.45 -14.13 -12.47
C HIS A 24 -4.58 -13.65 -11.56
N ILE A 25 -4.93 -14.43 -10.53
CA ILE A 25 -5.95 -14.03 -9.54
C ILE A 25 -5.50 -12.79 -8.75
N ILE A 26 -4.23 -12.76 -8.33
CA ILE A 26 -3.68 -11.60 -7.63
C ILE A 26 -3.74 -10.36 -8.52
N ALA A 27 -3.40 -10.48 -9.81
CA ALA A 27 -3.44 -9.37 -10.75
C ALA A 27 -4.86 -8.83 -10.95
N GLN A 28 -5.85 -9.70 -11.07
CA GLN A 28 -7.26 -9.30 -11.23
C GLN A 28 -7.80 -8.53 -10.02
N ASP A 29 -7.51 -8.99 -8.80
CA ASP A 29 -7.98 -8.32 -7.59
C ASP A 29 -7.18 -7.06 -7.25
N TYR A 30 -5.92 -6.98 -7.65
CA TYR A 30 -5.06 -5.84 -7.37
C TYR A 30 -5.49 -4.58 -8.14
N ASN A 31 -5.82 -4.72 -9.42
CA ASN A 31 -6.20 -3.58 -10.27
C ASN A 31 -7.51 -2.92 -9.81
N LYS A 32 -8.46 -3.73 -9.31
CA LYS A 32 -9.77 -3.28 -8.83
C LYS A 32 -9.69 -2.43 -7.55
N ILE A 33 -8.66 -2.62 -6.73
CA ILE A 33 -8.46 -1.86 -5.50
C ILE A 33 -7.62 -0.61 -5.77
N ARG A 34 -6.66 -0.69 -6.70
CA ARG A 34 -5.64 0.35 -6.85
C ARG A 34 -6.09 1.60 -7.59
N GLN A 35 -6.87 1.45 -8.67
CA GLN A 35 -7.28 2.57 -9.50
C GLN A 35 -8.05 3.68 -8.73
N PRO A 36 -9.04 3.37 -7.86
CA PRO A 36 -9.71 4.42 -7.10
C PRO A 36 -8.79 5.08 -6.05
N VAL A 37 -7.94 4.28 -5.38
CA VAL A 37 -6.98 4.79 -4.38
C VAL A 37 -5.97 5.75 -5.02
N ALA A 38 -5.41 5.39 -6.18
CA ALA A 38 -4.41 6.19 -6.87
C ALA A 38 -5.00 7.47 -7.48
N LYS A 39 -6.22 7.40 -8.02
CA LYS A 39 -6.94 8.57 -8.56
C LYS A 39 -7.32 9.55 -7.44
N LEU A 40 -7.76 9.05 -6.29
CA LEU A 40 -8.07 9.91 -5.15
C LEU A 40 -6.82 10.50 -4.50
N ALA A 41 -5.75 9.71 -4.34
CA ALA A 41 -4.48 10.23 -3.88
C ALA A 41 -4.08 11.45 -4.73
N ARG A 42 -4.07 11.30 -6.07
CA ARG A 42 -3.84 12.40 -7.03
C ARG A 42 -4.76 13.59 -6.81
N LEU A 43 -6.06 13.40 -6.61
CA LEU A 43 -7.02 14.48 -6.35
C LEU A 43 -6.79 15.20 -5.00
N LEU A 44 -6.43 14.46 -3.95
CA LEU A 44 -6.16 15.02 -2.62
C LEU A 44 -4.86 15.83 -2.56
N ILE A 45 -3.85 15.48 -3.36
CA ILE A 45 -2.60 16.26 -3.50
C ILE A 45 -2.82 17.45 -4.44
N SER A 46 -3.64 17.26 -5.48
CA SER A 46 -4.08 18.31 -6.40
C SER A 46 -5.05 19.30 -5.74
N LYS A 47 -4.97 19.51 -4.42
CA LYS A 47 -5.64 20.60 -3.67
C LYS A 47 -5.27 22.00 -4.13
N ARG A 48 -4.31 22.16 -5.07
CA ARG A 48 -4.11 23.42 -5.81
C ARG A 48 -5.13 23.66 -6.93
N ASP A 49 -5.80 22.61 -7.42
CA ASP A 49 -6.82 22.69 -8.49
C ASP A 49 -8.20 22.15 -8.05
N VAL A 50 -8.39 21.87 -6.75
CA VAL A 50 -9.61 21.28 -6.19
C VAL A 50 -10.85 22.15 -6.39
N ALA A 51 -10.72 23.47 -6.53
CA ALA A 51 -11.86 24.35 -6.77
C ALA A 51 -12.56 24.10 -8.13
N ALA A 52 -11.84 23.63 -9.16
CA ALA A 52 -12.42 23.41 -10.49
C ALA A 52 -13.05 22.02 -10.66
N VAL A 53 -12.67 21.05 -9.83
CA VAL A 53 -13.18 19.66 -9.89
C VAL A 53 -14.37 19.44 -8.95
N LEU A 54 -14.48 20.23 -7.87
CA LEU A 54 -15.61 20.17 -6.94
C LEU A 54 -16.94 20.69 -7.53
N ASP A 55 -16.94 21.32 -8.71
CA ASP A 55 -18.15 21.83 -9.35
C ASP A 55 -18.90 20.76 -10.18
N ASN A 56 -18.27 19.62 -10.48
CA ASN A 56 -18.92 18.48 -11.15
C ASN A 56 -19.30 17.38 -10.13
N ASP A 57 -20.08 17.82 -9.13
CA ASP A 57 -20.49 17.07 -7.95
C ASP A 57 -21.52 15.97 -8.26
N ASN A 58 -21.32 14.80 -7.61
CA ASN A 58 -22.14 13.57 -7.53
C ASN A 58 -21.40 12.24 -7.81
N LYS A 59 -20.06 12.22 -7.94
CA LYS A 59 -19.32 10.95 -8.14
C LYS A 59 -18.03 10.76 -7.36
N ILE A 60 -17.79 11.56 -6.32
CA ILE A 60 -16.83 11.16 -5.28
C ILE A 60 -17.66 10.33 -4.29
N GLU A 61 -17.96 9.08 -4.67
CA GLU A 61 -18.39 8.07 -3.70
C GLU A 61 -17.39 8.09 -2.55
N ASP A 62 -17.90 8.18 -1.32
CA ASP A 62 -17.17 8.23 -0.05
C ASP A 62 -16.07 7.15 -0.08
N PHE A 63 -14.84 7.56 -0.39
CA PHE A 63 -13.74 6.63 -0.52
C PHE A 63 -13.29 6.25 0.89
N GLU A 64 -13.79 5.10 1.33
CA GLU A 64 -13.44 4.49 2.60
C GLU A 64 -12.32 3.47 2.37
N ILE A 65 -11.16 3.68 3.00
CA ILE A 65 -10.10 2.68 2.99
C ILE A 65 -10.56 1.52 3.87
N ASN A 66 -10.67 0.32 3.30
CA ASN A 66 -10.91 -0.89 4.08
C ASN A 66 -9.66 -1.28 4.88
N TRP A 67 -9.46 -0.59 6.00
CA TRP A 67 -8.34 -0.79 6.90
C TRP A 67 -8.28 -2.21 7.45
N THR A 68 -9.43 -2.85 7.67
CA THR A 68 -9.50 -4.24 8.11
C THR A 68 -8.80 -5.16 7.11
N LYS A 69 -9.02 -4.95 5.81
CA LYS A 69 -8.35 -5.71 4.76
C LYS A 69 -6.85 -5.40 4.73
N VAL A 70 -6.45 -4.13 4.85
CA VAL A 70 -5.04 -3.73 4.89
C VAL A 70 -4.31 -4.40 6.04
N LEU A 71 -4.84 -4.32 7.25
CA LEU A 71 -4.25 -4.91 8.46
C LEU A 71 -4.22 -6.45 8.39
N LYS A 72 -5.25 -7.07 7.82
CA LYS A 72 -5.29 -8.53 7.64
C LYS A 72 -4.24 -9.03 6.63
N LEU A 73 -3.95 -8.26 5.58
CA LEU A 73 -2.96 -8.61 4.56
C LEU A 73 -1.53 -8.26 4.95
N ASP A 74 -1.33 -7.56 6.09
CA ASP A 74 -0.04 -7.11 6.57
C ASP A 74 0.34 -7.77 7.92
N PRO A 75 0.69 -9.07 7.91
CA PRO A 75 1.02 -9.80 9.14
C PRO A 75 2.28 -9.25 9.83
N PHE A 76 3.18 -8.61 9.07
CA PHE A 76 4.42 -8.02 9.59
C PHE A 76 4.27 -6.57 10.03
N LYS A 77 3.07 -5.99 9.91
CA LYS A 77 2.76 -4.60 10.29
C LYS A 77 3.61 -3.56 9.56
N CYS A 78 4.05 -3.87 8.34
CA CYS A 78 4.84 -2.96 7.52
C CYS A 78 4.06 -1.73 7.06
N ALA A 79 2.74 -1.82 6.85
CA ALA A 79 1.90 -0.67 6.58
C ALA A 79 1.88 0.29 7.78
N LEU A 80 1.74 -0.24 9.00
CA LEU A 80 1.82 0.56 10.22
C LEU A 80 3.21 1.17 10.43
N ALA A 81 4.27 0.41 10.15
CA ALA A 81 5.65 0.90 10.19
C ALA A 81 5.87 2.03 9.17
N LEU A 82 5.34 1.91 7.96
CA LEU A 82 5.40 2.94 6.91
C LEU A 82 4.66 4.20 7.34
N ILE A 83 3.43 4.08 7.87
CA ILE A 83 2.65 5.21 8.37
C ILE A 83 3.44 5.96 9.44
N CYS A 84 3.98 5.24 10.43
CA CYS A 84 4.79 5.85 11.48
C CYS A 84 6.00 6.61 10.90
N GLN A 85 6.74 5.99 9.99
CA GLN A 85 7.94 6.61 9.39
C GLN A 85 7.59 7.85 8.55
N VAL A 86 6.57 7.78 7.70
CA VAL A 86 6.12 8.89 6.86
C VAL A 86 5.61 10.05 7.71
N MET A 87 4.87 9.76 8.79
CA MET A 87 4.40 10.79 9.74
C MET A 87 5.53 11.39 10.58
N ALA A 88 6.61 10.63 10.81
CA ALA A 88 7.83 11.13 11.44
C ALA A 88 8.71 11.98 10.51
N GLY A 89 8.33 12.19 9.24
CA GLY A 89 9.15 12.97 8.31
C GLY A 89 10.06 12.14 7.40
N ALA A 90 9.81 10.85 7.23
CA ALA A 90 10.57 10.06 6.25
C ALA A 90 10.15 10.45 4.82
N GLU A 91 11.14 10.61 3.95
CA GLU A 91 10.95 10.78 2.50
C GLU A 91 10.09 12.00 2.14
N GLU A 92 10.31 13.16 2.78
CA GLU A 92 9.47 14.37 2.56
C GLU A 92 9.50 14.89 1.12
N ASP A 93 10.62 14.69 0.42
CA ASP A 93 10.76 15.07 -1.00
C ASP A 93 10.13 14.04 -1.96
N ASN A 94 9.65 12.91 -1.44
CA ASN A 94 9.03 11.87 -2.25
C ASN A 94 7.53 12.14 -2.41
N LEU A 95 7.07 12.19 -3.66
CA LEU A 95 5.65 12.43 -3.97
C LEU A 95 4.75 11.36 -3.33
N GLU A 96 5.07 10.07 -3.46
CA GLU A 96 4.25 9.00 -2.90
C GLU A 96 4.18 9.04 -1.37
N ALA A 97 5.28 9.43 -0.70
CA ALA A 97 5.25 9.65 0.75
C ALA A 97 4.29 10.78 1.14
N THR A 98 4.29 11.88 0.38
CA THR A 98 3.37 13.01 0.58
C THR A 98 1.91 12.59 0.36
N ASN A 99 1.66 11.77 -0.67
CA ASN A 99 0.34 11.23 -0.98
C ASN A 99 -0.20 10.39 0.17
N ILE A 100 0.63 9.47 0.65
CA ILE A 100 0.31 8.61 1.78
C ILE A 100 0.05 9.46 3.02
N ARG A 101 0.90 10.45 3.32
CA ARG A 101 0.70 11.37 4.46
C ARG A 101 -0.68 12.04 4.40
N ALA A 102 -1.03 12.63 3.25
CA ALA A 102 -2.32 13.31 3.05
C ALA A 102 -3.50 12.34 3.20
N LEU A 103 -3.38 11.14 2.65
CA LEU A 103 -4.40 10.09 2.74
C LEU A 103 -4.64 9.63 4.18
N ILE A 104 -3.57 9.39 4.94
CA ILE A 104 -3.67 9.01 6.35
C ILE A 104 -4.34 10.14 7.14
N GLN A 105 -3.91 11.38 6.96
CA GLN A 105 -4.52 12.53 7.65
C GLN A 105 -6.02 12.64 7.39
N TYR A 106 -6.44 12.47 6.13
CA TYR A 106 -7.86 12.42 5.77
C TYR A 106 -8.59 11.26 6.45
N SER A 107 -8.02 10.06 6.42
CA SER A 107 -8.64 8.88 7.01
C SER A 107 -8.75 8.95 8.53
N ILE A 108 -7.80 9.58 9.22
CA ILE A 108 -7.87 9.80 10.68
C ILE A 108 -9.09 10.67 11.00
N GLY A 109 -9.36 11.72 10.22
CA GLY A 109 -10.54 12.58 10.40
C GLY A 109 -11.89 11.89 10.15
N LYS A 110 -11.87 10.74 9.45
CA LYS A 110 -13.06 9.92 9.15
C LYS A 110 -13.24 8.71 10.08
N GLY A 111 -12.38 8.53 11.08
CA GLY A 111 -12.50 7.44 12.06
C GLY A 111 -11.71 6.17 11.70
N ALA A 112 -10.44 6.32 11.33
CA ALA A 112 -9.56 5.16 11.11
C ALA A 112 -9.42 4.27 12.37
N PRO A 113 -9.13 2.96 12.21
CA PRO A 113 -8.90 2.05 13.33
C PRO A 113 -7.78 2.48 14.28
N GLU A 114 -7.85 2.01 15.51
CA GLU A 114 -6.93 2.39 16.58
C GLU A 114 -5.46 2.13 16.24
N GLU A 115 -5.16 1.05 15.52
CA GLU A 115 -3.80 0.71 15.11
C GLU A 115 -3.21 1.76 14.17
N ILE A 116 -4.03 2.29 13.25
CA ILE A 116 -3.65 3.34 12.30
C ILE A 116 -3.43 4.66 13.05
N VAL A 117 -4.36 5.01 13.95
CA VAL A 117 -4.26 6.21 14.80
C VAL A 117 -3.00 6.17 15.67
N ASN A 118 -2.70 5.00 16.25
CA ASN A 118 -1.51 4.80 17.07
C ASN A 118 -0.22 4.95 16.25
N ALA A 119 -0.15 4.34 15.06
CA ALA A 119 1.01 4.50 14.16
C ALA A 119 1.23 5.97 13.78
N TYR A 120 0.13 6.65 13.43
CA TYR A 120 0.12 8.06 13.07
C TYR A 120 0.64 8.96 14.20
N HIS A 121 0.13 8.80 15.43
CA HIS A 121 0.56 9.59 16.58
C HIS A 121 2.01 9.30 17.01
N ILE A 122 2.48 8.05 16.90
CA ILE A 122 3.88 7.74 17.22
C ILE A 122 4.82 8.47 16.25
N GLY A 123 4.49 8.46 14.96
CA GLY A 123 5.27 9.20 13.96
C GLY A 123 5.33 10.70 14.26
N LEU A 124 4.16 11.33 14.49
CA LEU A 124 4.09 12.77 14.81
C LEU A 124 4.87 13.17 16.06
N LYS A 125 4.85 12.33 17.10
CA LYS A 125 5.55 12.61 18.37
C LYS A 125 7.08 12.48 18.25
N ASN A 126 7.59 11.82 17.20
CA ASN A 126 9.00 11.48 17.07
C ASN A 126 9.56 11.93 15.70
N PRO A 127 9.56 13.24 15.39
CA PRO A 127 10.04 13.73 14.11
C PRO A 127 11.50 13.36 13.89
N LYS A 128 11.82 12.83 12.71
CA LYS A 128 13.14 12.32 12.29
C LYS A 128 13.69 11.16 13.13
N LEU A 129 12.95 10.67 14.13
CA LEU A 129 13.33 9.55 15.00
C LEU A 129 12.67 8.24 14.55
N PHE A 130 13.03 7.78 13.35
CA PHE A 130 12.47 6.56 12.75
C PHE A 130 12.75 5.29 13.56
N SER A 131 13.79 5.29 14.41
CA SER A 131 14.10 4.20 15.35
C SER A 131 12.92 3.85 16.25
N LYS A 132 12.08 4.82 16.63
CA LYS A 132 10.87 4.60 17.43
C LYS A 132 9.81 3.82 16.66
N CYS A 133 9.71 4.01 15.36
CA CYS A 133 8.83 3.23 14.49
C CYS A 133 9.29 1.78 14.39
N TYR A 134 10.60 1.54 14.21
CA TYR A 134 11.14 0.17 14.17
C TYR A 134 11.02 -0.54 15.52
N GLN A 135 11.16 0.17 16.64
CA GLN A 135 10.92 -0.40 17.98
C GLN A 135 9.46 -0.82 18.18
N LYS A 136 8.50 -0.04 17.66
CA LYS A 136 7.08 -0.36 17.76
C LYS A 136 6.67 -1.52 16.81
N TYR A 137 7.29 -1.58 15.64
CA TYR A 137 6.97 -2.55 14.58
C TYR A 137 8.21 -3.37 14.19
N PRO A 138 8.73 -4.22 15.11
CA PRO A 138 10.04 -4.87 14.93
C PRO A 138 10.06 -5.94 13.84
N PHE A 139 8.90 -6.45 13.44
CA PHE A 139 8.78 -7.48 12.40
C PHE A 139 8.82 -6.92 10.99
N CYS A 140 8.76 -5.60 10.80
CA CYS A 140 8.96 -5.00 9.50
C CYS A 140 10.44 -4.62 9.30
N PRO A 141 11.19 -5.30 8.41
CA PRO A 141 12.61 -5.03 8.22
C PRO A 141 12.87 -3.85 7.27
N TYR A 142 11.83 -3.23 6.72
CA TYR A 142 11.94 -2.27 5.63
C TYR A 142 11.82 -0.83 6.10
N SER A 143 12.64 0.04 5.51
CA SER A 143 12.51 1.49 5.65
C SER A 143 11.44 2.05 4.72
N ALA A 144 10.95 3.25 5.03
CA ALA A 144 10.01 3.98 4.17
C ALA A 144 10.54 4.07 2.72
N LYS A 145 11.82 4.37 2.54
CA LYS A 145 12.48 4.39 1.23
C LYS A 145 12.28 3.10 0.43
N VAL A 146 12.52 1.95 1.06
CA VAL A 146 12.41 0.64 0.42
C VAL A 146 10.94 0.31 0.12
N MET A 147 10.05 0.56 1.07
CA MET A 147 8.62 0.29 0.91
C MET A 147 8.02 1.15 -0.21
N LEU A 148 8.35 2.43 -0.26
CA LEU A 148 7.90 3.33 -1.34
C LEU A 148 8.47 2.89 -2.69
N LYS A 149 9.75 2.49 -2.74
CA LYS A 149 10.34 2.00 -3.99
C LYS A 149 9.65 0.72 -4.48
N LEU A 150 9.26 -0.16 -3.56
CA LEU A 150 8.50 -1.36 -3.89
C LEU A 150 7.11 -1.00 -4.44
N LEU A 151 6.43 -0.01 -3.86
CA LEU A 151 5.13 0.48 -4.35
C LEU A 151 5.24 1.10 -5.75
N GLU A 152 6.32 1.85 -6.01
CA GLU A 152 6.63 2.43 -7.33
C GLU A 152 6.90 1.34 -8.38
N VAL A 153 7.69 0.32 -8.04
CA VAL A 153 7.93 -0.82 -8.96
C VAL A 153 6.62 -1.55 -9.22
N HIS A 154 5.82 -1.79 -8.19
CA HIS A 154 4.50 -2.39 -8.35
C HIS A 154 3.57 -1.49 -9.18
N SER A 155 3.75 -0.16 -9.17
CA SER A 155 3.00 0.78 -10.03
C SER A 155 3.36 0.60 -11.47
N ALA A 156 4.65 0.68 -11.79
CA ALA A 156 5.14 0.51 -13.13
C ALA A 156 4.80 -0.87 -13.74
N VAL A 157 4.93 -1.95 -12.96
CA VAL A 157 4.74 -3.32 -13.47
C VAL A 157 3.27 -3.69 -13.68
N PHE A 158 2.38 -3.21 -12.81
CA PHE A 158 0.97 -3.65 -12.80
C PHE A 158 -0.02 -2.54 -13.19
N SER A 159 0.42 -1.34 -13.58
CA SER A 159 -0.44 -0.31 -14.19
C SER A 159 -0.48 -0.36 -15.72
N SER A 160 0.24 -1.29 -16.35
CA SER A 160 0.25 -1.53 -17.80
C SER A 160 -0.69 -2.66 -18.24
N SER A 161 -1.63 -3.06 -17.38
CA SER A 161 -2.67 -4.06 -17.64
C SER A 161 -4.06 -3.46 -17.47
#